data_AF-A0A0Q9KTP1-F1
#
_entry.id   AF-A0A0Q9KTP1-F1
#
_cell.length_a   1.000
_cell.length_b   1.000
_cell.length_c   1.000
_cell.angle_alpha   90.00
_cell.angle_beta   90.00
_cell.angle_gamma   90.00
#
_symmetry.space_group_name_H-M   'P 1'
#
loop_
_entity.id
_entity.type
_entity.pdbx_description
1 polymer ?
#
loop_
_entity_poly.entity_id
_entity_poly.type
_entity_poly.pdbx_seq_one_letter_code
_entity_poly.pdbx_strand_id
1 'polypeptide(L)'
;MACGAQALGVCSEAEGNSTVASGDYSHAEGLGTLASSLASHAEGYVTQASGPASHSEGSGARAIGLHSHAEGQLTRADGINAHAEGELTQATGLDSHAEGLETIASGQSAHAEGESNTASGRASHAEGNLNVASGLFAHAEGQRTSALGDLSHAEGNQTIASGQNSHAEGTLTTASGFTSHTEGVNTLANSFFLMQKDKELQRTIWKVCTSWGNLVPRMS
;
A
#
# COMPACT_ATOMS: atom_id res chain seq x y z
N MET A 1 5.57 -39.83 16.05
CA MET A 1 4.28 -40.56 15.99
C MET A 1 3.24 -39.54 15.56
N ALA A 2 2.70 -39.67 14.34
CA ALA A 2 1.80 -38.68 13.77
C ALA A 2 0.37 -38.88 14.32
N CYS A 3 0.05 -38.25 15.44
CA CYS A 3 -1.28 -38.36 16.05
C CYS A 3 -2.27 -37.55 15.22
N GLY A 4 -3.24 -38.19 14.56
CA GLY A 4 -4.31 -37.49 13.84
C GLY A 4 -3.91 -36.84 12.51
N ALA A 5 -2.73 -37.15 11.95
CA ALA A 5 -2.33 -36.69 10.62
C ALA A 5 -3.14 -37.40 9.52
N GLN A 6 -3.58 -36.66 8.50
CA GLN A 6 -4.43 -37.14 7.41
C GLN A 6 -3.91 -36.68 6.04
N ALA A 7 -3.36 -37.61 5.25
CA ALA A 7 -3.04 -37.40 3.84
C ALA A 7 -4.19 -37.98 2.99
N LEU A 8 -5.03 -37.10 2.42
CA LEU A 8 -6.28 -37.46 1.72
C LEU A 8 -6.21 -37.21 0.20
N GLY A 9 -5.34 -36.30 -0.25
CA GLY A 9 -5.15 -36.04 -1.67
C GLY A 9 -4.23 -37.05 -2.37
N VAL A 10 -4.30 -37.14 -3.69
CA VAL A 10 -3.40 -38.01 -4.47
C VAL A 10 -1.97 -37.54 -4.29
N CYS A 11 -1.06 -38.44 -3.91
CA CYS A 11 0.35 -38.11 -3.63
C CYS A 11 0.53 -36.99 -2.59
N SER A 12 -0.38 -36.89 -1.62
CA SER A 12 -0.26 -35.95 -0.50
C SER A 12 0.58 -36.50 0.65
N GLU A 13 1.14 -35.62 1.46
CA GLU A 13 1.94 -35.94 2.65
C GLU A 13 1.44 -35.16 3.87
N ALA A 14 1.28 -35.84 5.01
CA ALA A 14 0.83 -35.23 6.26
C ALA A 14 1.71 -35.72 7.42
N GLU A 15 2.51 -34.82 7.99
CA GLU A 15 3.42 -35.09 9.11
C GLU A 15 3.03 -34.30 10.36
N GLY A 16 3.39 -34.81 11.54
CA GLY A 16 3.11 -34.13 12.81
C GLY A 16 1.77 -34.47 13.44
N ASN A 17 1.18 -33.55 14.20
CA ASN A 17 -0.02 -33.79 15.01
C ASN A 17 -1.22 -33.00 14.48
N SER A 18 -2.32 -33.71 14.21
CA SER A 18 -3.58 -33.13 13.73
C SER A 18 -3.42 -32.32 12.43
N THR A 19 -2.50 -32.73 11.56
CA THR A 19 -2.27 -32.11 10.25
C THR A 19 -3.16 -32.74 9.17
N VAL A 20 -3.58 -31.95 8.18
CA VAL A 20 -4.46 -32.42 7.10
C VAL A 20 -3.93 -31.93 5.76
N ALA A 21 -3.56 -32.85 4.89
CA ALA A 21 -3.18 -32.62 3.51
C ALA A 21 -4.25 -33.22 2.58
N SER A 22 -5.23 -32.42 2.15
CA SER A 22 -6.37 -32.90 1.36
C SER A 22 -6.34 -32.52 -0.12
N GLY A 23 -5.36 -31.73 -0.55
CA GLY A 23 -5.16 -31.42 -1.97
C GLY A 23 -4.28 -32.46 -2.67
N ASP A 24 -4.47 -32.65 -3.97
CA ASP A 24 -3.52 -33.46 -4.75
C ASP A 24 -2.13 -32.83 -4.69
N TYR A 25 -1.09 -33.64 -4.44
CA TYR A 25 0.29 -33.21 -4.23
C TYR A 25 0.49 -32.22 -3.08
N SER A 26 -0.46 -32.10 -2.14
CA SER A 26 -0.34 -31.18 -1.01
C SER A 26 0.56 -31.74 0.11
N HIS A 27 1.22 -30.85 0.85
CA HIS A 27 2.03 -31.21 2.02
C HIS A 27 1.58 -30.43 3.26
N ALA A 28 1.29 -31.13 4.36
CA ALA A 28 1.00 -30.51 5.65
C ALA A 28 1.92 -31.07 6.76
N GLU A 29 2.66 -30.21 7.44
CA GLU A 29 3.57 -30.59 8.53
C GLU A 29 3.41 -29.71 9.76
N GLY A 30 3.77 -30.20 10.96
CA GLY A 30 3.68 -29.44 12.21
C GLY A 30 2.51 -29.81 13.13
N LEU A 31 1.79 -28.81 13.67
CA LEU A 31 0.70 -29.01 14.63
C LEU A 31 -0.56 -28.27 14.18
N GLY A 32 -1.59 -29.01 13.78
CA GLY A 32 -2.89 -28.45 13.39
C GLY A 32 -2.90 -27.74 12.03
N THR A 33 -1.95 -28.04 11.14
CA THR A 33 -1.83 -27.39 9.83
C THR A 33 -2.78 -28.01 8.79
N LEU A 34 -3.23 -27.20 7.83
CA LEU A 34 -4.17 -27.60 6.77
C LEU A 34 -3.66 -27.18 5.39
N ALA A 35 -3.36 -28.14 4.53
CA ALA A 35 -3.07 -27.94 3.11
C ALA A 35 -4.19 -28.56 2.27
N SER A 36 -5.09 -27.74 1.72
CA SER A 36 -6.38 -28.22 1.18
C SER A 36 -6.57 -28.09 -0.33
N SER A 37 -5.57 -27.61 -1.07
CA SER A 37 -5.66 -27.35 -2.52
C SER A 37 -4.51 -28.01 -3.29
N LEU A 38 -4.64 -28.07 -4.61
CA LEU A 38 -3.61 -28.66 -5.50
C LEU A 38 -2.24 -28.07 -5.20
N ALA A 39 -1.26 -28.91 -4.87
CA ALA A 39 0.12 -28.55 -4.56
C ALA A 39 0.28 -27.49 -3.45
N SER A 40 -0.70 -27.34 -2.55
CA SER A 40 -0.58 -26.42 -1.40
C SER A 40 0.36 -26.99 -0.33
N HIS A 41 1.13 -26.15 0.36
CA HIS A 41 2.02 -26.55 1.46
C HIS A 41 1.70 -25.74 2.73
N ALA A 42 1.42 -26.40 3.84
CA ALA A 42 1.21 -25.76 5.14
C ALA A 42 2.16 -26.34 6.20
N GLU A 43 2.92 -25.47 6.88
CA GLU A 43 3.85 -25.88 7.94
C GLU A 43 3.77 -24.96 9.16
N GLY A 44 4.20 -25.46 10.33
CA GLY A 44 4.17 -24.70 11.59
C GLY A 44 3.01 -25.04 12.53
N TYR A 45 2.36 -24.03 13.12
CA TYR A 45 1.29 -24.17 14.12
C TYR A 45 0.00 -23.54 13.62
N VAL A 46 -1.03 -24.36 13.40
CA VAL A 46 -2.39 -23.92 13.01
C VAL A 46 -2.36 -23.06 11.73
N THR A 47 -1.47 -23.37 10.79
CA THR A 47 -1.39 -22.69 9.48
C THR A 47 -2.36 -23.29 8.46
N GLN A 48 -2.75 -22.49 7.47
CA GLN A 48 -3.71 -22.89 6.44
C GLN A 48 -3.22 -22.46 5.04
N ALA A 49 -2.97 -23.43 4.18
CA ALA A 49 -2.73 -23.25 2.75
C ALA A 49 -3.94 -23.80 1.97
N SER A 50 -4.79 -22.91 1.46
CA SER A 50 -6.03 -23.27 0.76
C SER A 50 -6.11 -22.76 -0.68
N GLY A 51 -5.10 -22.04 -1.15
CA GLY A 51 -4.96 -21.70 -2.56
C GLY A 51 -4.23 -22.80 -3.34
N PRO A 52 -4.49 -22.99 -4.64
CA PRO A 52 -3.63 -23.86 -5.45
C PRO A 52 -2.20 -23.32 -5.45
N ALA A 53 -1.22 -24.20 -5.24
CA ALA A 53 0.20 -23.85 -5.11
C ALA A 53 0.48 -22.75 -4.07
N SER A 54 -0.38 -22.58 -3.05
CA SER A 54 -0.14 -21.64 -1.96
C SER A 54 0.77 -22.26 -0.88
N HIS A 55 1.54 -21.43 -0.20
CA HIS A 55 2.39 -21.83 0.92
C HIS A 55 2.06 -21.02 2.17
N SER A 56 1.89 -21.69 3.32
CA SER A 56 1.75 -21.01 4.61
C SER A 56 2.70 -21.58 5.66
N GLU A 57 3.52 -20.73 6.29
CA GLU A 57 4.46 -21.08 7.36
C GLU A 57 4.27 -20.19 8.61
N GLY A 58 4.58 -20.72 9.79
CA GLY A 58 4.60 -19.94 11.04
C GLY A 58 3.49 -20.33 12.02
N SER A 59 2.75 -19.34 12.53
CA SER A 59 1.73 -19.54 13.58
C SER A 59 0.43 -18.85 13.22
N GLY A 60 -0.59 -19.61 12.84
CA GLY A 60 -1.88 -19.06 12.41
C GLY A 60 -1.84 -18.34 11.06
N ALA A 61 -0.77 -18.49 10.28
CA ALA A 61 -0.64 -17.93 8.93
C ALA A 61 -1.62 -18.59 7.95
N ARG A 62 -2.18 -17.78 7.02
CA ARG A 62 -3.22 -18.22 6.08
C ARG A 62 -2.94 -17.75 4.66
N ALA A 63 -2.64 -18.70 3.77
CA ALA A 63 -2.43 -18.49 2.35
C ALA A 63 -3.63 -19.05 1.56
N ILE A 64 -4.49 -18.18 1.06
CA ILE A 64 -5.79 -18.54 0.47
C ILE A 64 -5.80 -18.33 -1.06
N GLY A 65 -4.99 -17.42 -1.57
CA GLY A 65 -4.92 -17.10 -3.00
C GLY A 65 -4.12 -18.12 -3.82
N LEU A 66 -4.38 -18.17 -5.12
CA LEU A 66 -3.55 -18.94 -6.07
C LEU A 66 -2.11 -18.42 -6.02
N HIS A 67 -1.13 -19.31 -5.79
CA HIS A 67 0.29 -18.97 -5.56
C HIS A 67 0.55 -17.96 -4.43
N SER A 68 -0.36 -17.81 -3.48
CA SER A 68 -0.14 -16.90 -2.35
C SER A 68 0.86 -17.49 -1.36
N HIS A 69 1.64 -16.64 -0.70
CA HIS A 69 2.58 -17.01 0.37
C HIS A 69 2.25 -16.24 1.65
N ALA A 70 2.05 -16.93 2.76
CA ALA A 70 1.85 -16.31 4.07
C ALA A 70 2.84 -16.88 5.09
N GLU A 71 3.71 -16.05 5.66
CA GLU A 71 4.70 -16.47 6.65
C GLU A 71 4.63 -15.60 7.91
N GLY A 72 4.93 -16.18 9.08
CA GLY A 72 4.93 -15.47 10.36
C GLY A 72 3.69 -15.71 11.23
N GLN A 73 3.31 -14.72 12.05
CA GLN A 73 2.26 -14.85 13.06
C GLN A 73 0.96 -14.18 12.61
N LEU A 74 -0.11 -14.96 12.46
CA LEU A 74 -1.45 -14.46 12.11
C LEU A 74 -1.48 -13.66 10.79
N THR A 75 -0.56 -13.95 9.86
CA THR A 75 -0.50 -13.31 8.54
C THR A 75 -1.55 -13.90 7.60
N ARG A 76 -1.99 -13.09 6.63
CA ARG A 76 -3.06 -13.46 5.69
C ARG A 76 -2.74 -13.00 4.27
N ALA A 77 -2.54 -13.96 3.37
CA ALA A 77 -2.38 -13.72 1.93
C ALA A 77 -3.60 -14.27 1.16
N ASP A 78 -4.55 -13.39 0.82
CA ASP A 78 -5.80 -13.76 0.14
C ASP A 78 -5.75 -13.56 -1.37
N GLY A 79 -4.91 -12.62 -1.83
CA GLY A 79 -4.81 -12.29 -3.25
C GLY A 79 -4.05 -13.35 -4.05
N ILE A 80 -4.33 -13.42 -5.35
CA ILE A 80 -3.51 -14.23 -6.29
C ILE A 80 -2.10 -13.65 -6.29
N ASN A 81 -1.08 -14.50 -6.14
CA ASN A 81 0.34 -14.14 -5.97
C ASN A 81 0.60 -13.15 -4.81
N ALA A 82 -0.31 -13.05 -3.84
CA ALA A 82 -0.09 -12.17 -2.69
C ALA A 82 0.94 -12.77 -1.73
N HIS A 83 1.74 -11.91 -1.11
CA HIS A 83 2.72 -12.29 -0.10
C HIS A 83 2.46 -11.49 1.18
N ALA A 84 2.27 -12.17 2.30
CA ALA A 84 2.15 -11.55 3.62
C ALA A 84 3.20 -12.15 4.58
N GLU A 85 4.05 -11.31 5.16
CA GLU A 85 5.09 -11.71 6.11
C GLU A 85 5.07 -10.84 7.38
N GLY A 86 5.53 -11.38 8.52
CA GLY A 86 5.59 -10.66 9.79
C GLY A 86 4.49 -11.05 10.81
N GLU A 87 3.87 -10.06 11.47
CA GLU A 87 2.81 -10.28 12.46
C GLU A 87 1.54 -9.48 12.11
N LEU A 88 0.38 -10.16 12.07
CA LEU A 88 -0.92 -9.54 11.78
C LEU A 88 -1.00 -8.82 10.42
N THR A 89 -0.12 -9.16 9.47
CA THR A 89 -0.09 -8.54 8.13
C THR A 89 -1.12 -9.16 7.19
N GLN A 90 -1.64 -8.34 6.27
CA GLN A 90 -2.73 -8.73 5.36
C GLN A 90 -2.43 -8.27 3.93
N ALA A 91 -2.19 -9.22 3.03
CA ALA A 91 -2.03 -9.01 1.60
C ALA A 91 -3.25 -9.57 0.85
N THR A 92 -4.18 -8.71 0.44
CA THR A 92 -5.50 -9.10 -0.12
C THR A 92 -5.68 -8.72 -1.59
N GLY A 93 -4.77 -7.93 -2.15
CA GLY A 93 -4.78 -7.55 -3.56
C GLY A 93 -4.09 -8.58 -4.47
N LEU A 94 -4.42 -8.58 -5.75
CA LEU A 94 -3.65 -9.31 -6.77
C LEU A 94 -2.20 -8.78 -6.77
N ASP A 95 -1.21 -9.66 -6.67
CA ASP A 95 0.22 -9.33 -6.62
C ASP A 95 0.59 -8.36 -5.46
N SER A 96 -0.20 -8.30 -4.38
CA SER A 96 0.09 -7.40 -3.25
C SER A 96 1.12 -7.98 -2.28
N HIS A 97 1.92 -7.12 -1.65
CA HIS A 97 2.91 -7.49 -0.64
C HIS A 97 2.68 -6.72 0.68
N ALA A 98 2.57 -7.42 1.80
CA ALA A 98 2.47 -6.81 3.12
C ALA A 98 3.52 -7.41 4.07
N GLU A 99 4.40 -6.58 4.63
CA GLU A 99 5.46 -7.00 5.54
C GLU A 99 5.49 -6.14 6.81
N GLY A 100 5.97 -6.71 7.93
CA GLY A 100 6.10 -6.01 9.22
C GLY A 100 5.02 -6.35 10.26
N LEU A 101 4.46 -5.35 10.94
CA LEU A 101 3.46 -5.50 12.01
C LEU A 101 2.17 -4.78 11.63
N GLU A 102 1.04 -5.50 11.61
CA GLU A 102 -0.30 -4.93 11.34
C GLU A 102 -0.42 -4.16 10.00
N THR A 103 0.42 -4.46 9.01
CA THR A 103 0.37 -3.81 7.70
C THR A 103 -0.71 -4.42 6.80
N ILE A 104 -1.30 -3.59 5.94
CA ILE A 104 -2.39 -3.99 5.04
C ILE A 104 -2.08 -3.53 3.62
N ALA A 105 -1.88 -4.47 2.70
CA ALA A 105 -1.81 -4.23 1.26
C ALA A 105 -3.06 -4.81 0.59
N SER A 106 -3.97 -3.96 0.15
CA SER A 106 -5.28 -4.37 -0.41
C SER A 106 -5.51 -3.95 -1.87
N GLY A 107 -4.71 -3.02 -2.39
CA GLY A 107 -4.71 -2.70 -3.81
C GLY A 107 -4.00 -3.76 -4.65
N GLN A 108 -4.36 -3.88 -5.93
CA GLN A 108 -3.58 -4.67 -6.88
C GLN A 108 -2.15 -4.11 -6.95
N SER A 109 -1.15 -4.97 -6.80
CA SER A 109 0.28 -4.62 -6.76
C SER A 109 0.64 -3.59 -5.68
N ALA A 110 -0.20 -3.46 -4.63
CA ALA A 110 0.10 -2.59 -3.50
C ALA A 110 1.17 -3.21 -2.60
N HIS A 111 1.98 -2.36 -1.98
CA HIS A 111 3.02 -2.77 -1.03
C HIS A 111 2.87 -1.96 0.26
N ALA A 112 2.83 -2.63 1.41
CA ALA A 112 2.85 -2.00 2.72
C ALA A 112 3.93 -2.64 3.61
N GLU A 113 4.85 -1.85 4.14
CA GLU A 113 5.98 -2.32 4.95
C GLU A 113 6.17 -1.47 6.21
N GLY A 114 6.51 -2.08 7.36
CA GLY A 114 6.70 -1.38 8.64
C GLY A 114 5.62 -1.69 9.69
N GLU A 115 5.05 -0.67 10.34
CA GLU A 115 4.06 -0.84 11.43
C GLU A 115 2.74 -0.11 11.12
N SER A 116 1.64 -0.85 11.11
CA SER A 116 0.26 -0.36 10.96
C SER A 116 0.03 0.50 9.71
N ASN A 117 0.76 0.25 8.62
CA ASN A 117 0.61 0.94 7.35
C ASN A 117 -0.52 0.33 6.50
N THR A 118 -1.18 1.16 5.69
CA THR A 118 -2.23 0.73 4.75
C THR A 118 -1.94 1.22 3.34
N ALA A 119 -1.73 0.30 2.42
CA ALA A 119 -1.65 0.53 0.98
C ALA A 119 -2.89 -0.06 0.29
N SER A 120 -3.85 0.80 -0.08
CA SER A 120 -5.14 0.39 -0.66
C SER A 120 -5.36 0.84 -2.11
N GLY A 121 -4.49 1.72 -2.63
CA GLY A 121 -4.49 2.10 -4.03
C GLY A 121 -3.87 1.02 -4.90
N ARG A 122 -4.28 0.93 -6.17
CA ARG A 122 -3.56 0.07 -7.12
C ARG A 122 -2.12 0.60 -7.28
N ALA A 123 -1.15 -0.29 -7.13
CA ALA A 123 0.28 0.02 -7.14
C ALA A 123 0.68 1.13 -6.16
N SER A 124 -0.05 1.28 -5.05
CA SER A 124 0.33 2.21 -3.98
C SER A 124 1.39 1.59 -3.07
N HIS A 125 2.24 2.42 -2.48
CA HIS A 125 3.27 2.01 -1.54
C HIS A 125 3.14 2.77 -0.20
N ALA A 126 3.19 2.07 0.93
CA ALA A 126 3.19 2.68 2.26
C ALA A 126 4.28 2.08 3.16
N GLU A 127 5.28 2.88 3.53
CA GLU A 127 6.46 2.45 4.32
C GLU A 127 6.58 3.28 5.61
N GLY A 128 6.86 2.66 6.77
CA GLY A 128 7.13 3.38 8.02
C GLY A 128 6.14 3.06 9.15
N ASN A 129 5.50 4.07 9.75
CA ASN A 129 4.56 3.89 10.88
C ASN A 129 3.24 4.65 10.70
N LEU A 130 2.11 3.95 10.71
CA LEU A 130 0.75 4.52 10.65
C LEU A 130 0.46 5.33 9.36
N ASN A 131 1.05 4.97 8.24
CA ASN A 131 0.89 5.67 6.97
C ASN A 131 -0.25 5.09 6.13
N VAL A 132 -0.84 5.93 5.27
CA VAL A 132 -1.93 5.54 4.38
C VAL A 132 -1.63 5.98 2.95
N ALA A 133 -1.52 5.03 2.03
CA ALA A 133 -1.46 5.27 0.58
C ALA A 133 -2.72 4.69 -0.08
N SER A 134 -3.63 5.54 -0.56
CA SER A 134 -4.94 5.11 -1.09
C SER A 134 -5.22 5.53 -2.53
N GLY A 135 -4.45 6.47 -3.08
CA GLY A 135 -4.52 6.83 -4.50
C GLY A 135 -3.85 5.80 -5.41
N LEU A 136 -4.23 5.77 -6.69
CA LEU A 136 -3.52 5.01 -7.71
C LEU A 136 -2.06 5.48 -7.80
N PHE A 137 -1.09 4.58 -7.65
CA PHE A 137 0.35 4.92 -7.59
C PHE A 137 0.73 5.91 -6.48
N ALA A 138 -0.07 6.01 -5.41
CA ALA A 138 0.26 6.86 -4.28
C ALA A 138 1.42 6.28 -3.45
N HIS A 139 2.28 7.14 -2.91
CA HIS A 139 3.38 6.75 -2.04
C HIS A 139 3.31 7.51 -0.71
N ALA A 140 3.29 6.80 0.42
CA ALA A 140 3.28 7.39 1.76
C ALA A 140 4.43 6.82 2.60
N GLU A 141 5.39 7.65 2.98
CA GLU A 141 6.55 7.25 3.79
C GLU A 141 6.68 8.10 5.07
N GLY A 142 7.27 7.54 6.13
CA GLY A 142 7.52 8.24 7.39
C GLY A 142 6.58 7.86 8.53
N GLN A 143 5.99 8.85 9.22
CA GLN A 143 5.11 8.61 10.38
C GLN A 143 3.78 9.38 10.27
N ARG A 144 2.66 8.66 10.27
CA ARG A 144 1.29 9.21 10.16
C ARG A 144 1.08 10.05 8.89
N THR A 145 1.71 9.68 7.78
CA THR A 145 1.54 10.36 6.50
C THR A 145 0.37 9.79 5.70
N SER A 146 -0.21 10.59 4.80
CA SER A 146 -1.37 10.19 4.01
C SER A 146 -1.27 10.66 2.56
N ALA A 147 -1.04 9.74 1.64
CA ALA A 147 -1.06 9.94 0.20
C ALA A 147 -2.41 9.45 -0.38
N LEU A 148 -3.34 10.38 -0.55
CA LEU A 148 -4.75 10.10 -0.88
C LEU A 148 -5.09 10.35 -2.36
N GLY A 149 -4.31 11.20 -3.03
CA GLY A 149 -4.51 11.49 -4.45
C GLY A 149 -3.82 10.47 -5.36
N ASP A 150 -4.34 10.27 -6.57
CA ASP A 150 -3.63 9.51 -7.60
C ASP A 150 -2.27 10.17 -7.89
N LEU A 151 -1.20 9.38 -7.94
CA LEU A 151 0.19 9.83 -8.10
C LEU A 151 0.66 10.78 -6.99
N SER A 152 0.00 10.79 -5.83
CA SER A 152 0.41 11.65 -4.70
C SER A 152 1.59 11.04 -3.94
N HIS A 153 2.42 11.91 -3.36
CA HIS A 153 3.53 11.52 -2.51
C HIS A 153 3.46 12.28 -1.18
N ALA A 154 3.45 11.56 -0.05
CA ALA A 154 3.49 12.14 1.29
C ALA A 154 4.66 11.54 2.08
N GLU A 155 5.62 12.38 2.47
CA GLU A 155 6.78 11.98 3.27
C GLU A 155 6.91 12.82 4.55
N GLY A 156 7.55 12.28 5.59
CA GLY A 156 7.81 13.00 6.85
C GLY A 156 6.90 12.63 8.03
N ASN A 157 6.39 13.61 8.78
CA ASN A 157 5.58 13.39 9.98
C ASN A 157 4.24 14.13 9.90
N GLN A 158 3.12 13.40 9.92
CA GLN A 158 1.77 13.96 9.84
C GLN A 158 1.56 14.83 8.58
N THR A 159 2.05 14.37 7.43
CA THR A 159 1.88 15.06 6.14
C THR A 159 0.72 14.46 5.35
N ILE A 160 0.02 15.30 4.57
CA ILE A 160 -1.16 14.89 3.79
C ILE A 160 -1.00 15.38 2.34
N ALA A 161 -0.87 14.45 1.40
CA ALA A 161 -0.91 14.70 -0.04
C ALA A 161 -2.23 14.17 -0.62
N SER A 162 -3.23 15.04 -0.77
CA SER A 162 -4.60 14.67 -1.18
C SER A 162 -4.98 15.11 -2.60
N GLY A 163 -4.17 15.95 -3.23
CA GLY A 163 -4.35 16.31 -4.63
C GLY A 163 -3.82 15.24 -5.57
N GLN A 164 -4.41 15.10 -6.75
CA GLN A 164 -3.78 14.31 -7.81
C GLN A 164 -2.41 14.92 -8.14
N ASN A 165 -1.36 14.08 -8.17
CA ASN A 165 0.03 14.47 -8.39
C ASN A 165 0.56 15.49 -7.35
N SER A 166 -0.02 15.56 -6.15
CA SER A 166 0.46 16.44 -5.09
C SER A 166 1.65 15.83 -4.33
N HIS A 167 2.56 16.66 -3.84
CA HIS A 167 3.67 16.27 -2.99
C HIS A 167 3.64 17.03 -1.66
N ALA A 168 3.68 16.32 -0.53
CA ALA A 168 3.77 16.90 0.81
C ALA A 168 4.94 16.28 1.59
N GLU A 169 5.91 17.11 1.97
CA GLU A 169 7.06 16.73 2.79
C GLU A 169 7.14 17.58 4.07
N GLY A 170 7.90 17.12 5.07
CA GLY A 170 8.15 17.85 6.31
C GLY A 170 7.29 17.42 7.51
N THR A 171 6.74 18.37 8.27
CA THR A 171 5.95 18.10 9.48
C THR A 171 4.65 18.89 9.48
N LEU A 172 3.51 18.22 9.66
CA LEU A 172 2.18 18.86 9.68
C LEU A 172 1.88 19.64 8.39
N THR A 173 2.32 19.14 7.23
CA THR A 173 2.13 19.81 5.93
C THR A 173 0.96 19.19 5.17
N THR A 174 0.31 19.98 4.30
CA THR A 174 -0.83 19.50 3.51
C THR A 174 -0.81 20.06 2.09
N ALA A 175 -0.70 19.17 1.10
CA ALA A 175 -0.80 19.46 -0.31
C ALA A 175 -2.13 18.87 -0.85
N SER A 176 -3.12 19.72 -1.13
CA SER A 176 -4.48 19.33 -1.54
C SER A 176 -4.88 19.78 -2.94
N GLY A 177 -4.04 20.60 -3.59
CA GLY A 177 -4.26 21.03 -4.97
C GLY A 177 -3.76 20.00 -5.99
N PHE A 178 -4.35 19.98 -7.18
CA PHE A 178 -3.74 19.28 -8.33
C PHE A 178 -2.32 19.80 -8.53
N THR A 179 -1.33 18.90 -8.56
CA THR A 179 0.11 19.23 -8.69
C THR A 179 0.68 20.15 -7.61
N SER A 180 0.03 20.30 -6.45
CA SER A 180 0.53 21.16 -5.38
C SER A 180 1.73 20.55 -4.67
N HIS A 181 2.65 21.40 -4.20
CA HIS A 181 3.80 21.01 -3.38
C HIS A 181 3.79 21.77 -2.05
N THR A 182 4.07 21.08 -0.94
CA THR A 182 4.33 21.69 0.37
C THR A 182 5.51 21.04 1.06
N GLU A 183 6.36 21.87 1.68
CA GLU A 183 7.50 21.46 2.50
C GLU A 183 7.54 22.25 3.83
N GLY A 184 8.39 21.83 4.77
CA GLY A 184 8.63 22.56 6.02
C GLY A 184 7.74 22.15 7.18
N VAL A 185 7.28 23.12 7.99
CA VAL A 185 6.46 22.87 9.18
C VAL A 185 5.16 23.66 9.10
N ASN A 186 4.02 22.97 9.24
CA ASN A 186 2.69 23.59 9.30
C ASN A 186 2.35 24.42 8.04
N THR A 187 2.62 23.87 6.86
CA THR A 187 2.38 24.53 5.56
C THR A 187 1.20 23.89 4.83
N LEU A 188 0.45 24.72 4.09
CA LEU A 188 -0.75 24.32 3.36
C LEU A 188 -0.70 24.84 1.93
N ALA A 189 -0.86 23.96 0.95
CA ALA A 189 -1.13 24.31 -0.44
C ALA A 189 -2.46 23.67 -0.87
N ASN A 190 -3.42 24.50 -1.26
CA ASN A 190 -4.79 24.12 -1.60
C ASN A 190 -5.25 24.66 -2.96
N SER A 191 -4.39 25.41 -3.65
CA SER A 191 -4.74 26.04 -4.92
C SER A 191 -4.16 25.28 -6.12
N PHE A 192 -4.99 25.15 -7.15
CA PHE A 192 -4.58 24.81 -8.49
C PHE A 192 -3.73 25.97 -9.04
N PHE A 193 -2.42 25.76 -9.23
CA PHE A 193 -1.58 26.75 -9.91
C PHE A 193 -1.92 26.74 -11.41
N LEU A 194 -3.00 27.42 -11.77
CA LEU A 194 -3.14 27.92 -13.12
C LEU A 194 -2.14 29.06 -13.27
N MET A 195 -1.15 28.88 -14.16
CA MET A 195 -0.76 29.99 -15.04
C MET A 195 -1.95 30.37 -15.92
N GLN A 196 -3.07 30.82 -15.33
CA GLN A 196 -3.95 31.72 -16.03
C GLN A 196 -3.17 33.03 -16.02
N LYS A 197 -2.50 33.31 -17.15
CA LYS A 197 -2.20 34.68 -17.54
C LYS A 197 -3.51 35.44 -17.42
N ASP A 198 -3.69 36.11 -16.29
CA ASP A 198 -4.87 36.90 -16.05
C ASP A 198 -4.85 38.03 -17.07
N LYS A 199 -5.58 37.82 -18.16
CA LYS A 199 -5.70 38.79 -19.26
C LYS A 199 -6.30 40.09 -18.72
N GLU A 200 -7.02 40.06 -17.59
CA GLU A 200 -7.51 41.26 -16.91
C GLU A 200 -6.37 42.04 -16.24
N LEU A 201 -5.40 41.37 -15.60
CA LEU A 201 -4.24 42.06 -15.01
C LEU A 201 -3.35 42.69 -16.09
N GLN A 202 -3.11 41.99 -17.21
CA GLN A 202 -2.37 42.57 -18.34
C GLN A 202 -3.14 43.68 -19.06
N ARG A 203 -4.47 43.59 -19.17
CA ARG A 203 -5.30 44.67 -19.73
C ARG A 203 -5.33 45.90 -18.83
N THR A 204 -5.32 45.70 -17.51
CA THR A 204 -5.28 46.79 -16.53
C THR A 204 -3.92 47.50 -16.56
N ILE A 205 -2.82 46.74 -16.63
CA ILE A 205 -1.46 47.30 -16.81
C ILE A 205 -1.33 48.02 -18.16
N TRP A 206 -1.86 47.46 -19.26
CA TRP A 206 -1.86 48.13 -20.56
C TRP A 206 -2.66 49.44 -20.55
N LYS A 207 -3.86 49.44 -19.96
CA LYS A 207 -4.70 50.65 -19.83
C LYS A 207 -3.99 51.75 -19.02
N VAL A 208 -3.34 51.38 -17.92
CA VAL A 208 -2.55 52.31 -17.09
C VAL A 208 -1.33 52.85 -17.86
N CYS A 209 -0.62 52.02 -18.63
CA CYS A 209 0.49 52.51 -19.47
C CYS A 209 0.02 53.46 -20.59
N THR A 210 -1.16 53.25 -21.18
CA THR A 210 -1.68 54.14 -22.23
C THR A 210 -2.29 55.44 -21.71
N SER A 211 -2.71 55.50 -20.43
CA SER A 211 -3.25 56.74 -19.84
C SER A 211 -2.17 57.69 -19.33
N TRP A 212 -0.91 57.24 -19.20
CA TRP A 212 0.24 58.03 -18.76
C TRP A 212 1.19 58.44 -19.90
N GLY A 213 0.92 58.01 -21.15
CA GLY A 213 1.76 58.28 -22.32
C GLY A 213 1.71 59.69 -22.92
N ASN A 214 0.98 60.65 -22.31
CA ASN A 214 0.83 62.02 -22.83
C ASN A 214 1.60 63.10 -22.05
N LEU A 215 2.58 62.74 -21.22
CA LEU A 215 3.45 63.70 -20.52
C LEU A 215 4.92 63.46 -20.88
N VAL A 216 5.29 63.78 -22.12
CA VAL A 216 6.69 64.06 -22.48
C VAL A 216 6.92 65.57 -22.26
N PRO A 217 7.88 65.99 -21.43
CA PRO A 217 8.20 67.41 -21.27
C PRO A 217 8.90 67.94 -22.53
N ARG A 218 8.53 69.15 -22.97
CA ARG A 218 9.31 69.92 -23.95
C ARG A 218 10.74 70.10 -23.43
N MET A 219 11.72 69.82 -24.30
CA MET A 219 13.07 70.38 -24.20
C MET A 219 13.36 71.20 -25.46
N SER A 220 13.63 72.49 -25.20
CA SER A 220 14.02 73.61 -26.09
C SER A 220 13.24 73.82 -27.38
#